data_AF-A0A377LRG8-F1
#
_entry.id   AF-A0A377LRG8-F1
#
_cell.length_a   1.000
_cell.length_b   1.000
_cell.length_c   1.000
_cell.angle_alpha   90.00
_cell.angle_beta   90.00
_cell.angle_gamma   90.00
#
_symmetry.space_group_name_H-M   'P 1'
#
loop_
_entity.id
_entity.type
_entity.pdbx_description
1 polymer ?
#
loop_
_entity_poly.entity_id
_entity_poly.type
_entity_poly.pdbx_seq_one_letter_code
_entity_poly.pdbx_strand_id
1 'polypeptide(L)'
;MKYFIEARGTQPHFYDIEYEKRGRTSYWHTYGPAWMVKDKAYSQAHQPLAEQQTAIGHAVRFVYLMAGMAHLARLSKDDAKRQDCLRLWSNMAQRQLYITGGIGSQSSGEAFSSDYDLPNDTVYAESCASIGLMMFARRMLEMEADSRYADVMERALYNTVLGGMALDGKHFFYVNPLEVHPRTLAFNHIYDHVKPVRQRWFGCACCPPNIARVLTSLGHYIYTVRRMRFSLIST
;
A
#
# COMPACT_ATOMS: atom_id res chain seq x y z
N MET A 1 -15.46 12.34 1.13
CA MET A 1 -14.81 11.02 0.98
C MET A 1 -15.50 10.16 -0.07
N LYS A 2 -16.81 9.86 0.08
CA LYS A 2 -17.57 8.97 -0.84
C LYS A 2 -17.39 9.30 -2.33
N TYR A 3 -17.61 10.55 -2.72
CA TYR A 3 -17.43 11.01 -4.11
C TYR A 3 -16.04 10.67 -4.70
N PHE A 4 -14.95 10.89 -3.95
CA PHE A 4 -13.59 10.65 -4.47
C PHE A 4 -13.26 9.16 -4.64
N ILE A 5 -13.93 8.27 -3.91
CA ILE A 5 -13.82 6.82 -4.09
C ILE A 5 -14.62 6.41 -5.33
N GLU A 6 -15.85 6.91 -5.48
CA GLU A 6 -16.78 6.49 -6.52
C GLU A 6 -16.47 7.10 -7.89
N ALA A 7 -15.95 8.32 -7.95
CA ALA A 7 -15.54 8.98 -9.20
C ALA A 7 -14.22 8.44 -9.76
N ARG A 8 -13.49 7.62 -9.01
CA ARG A 8 -12.19 7.10 -9.45
C ARG A 8 -12.41 6.03 -10.52
N GLY A 9 -11.79 6.21 -11.69
CA GLY A 9 -11.87 5.27 -12.80
C GLY A 9 -13.17 5.30 -13.61
N THR A 10 -14.09 6.22 -13.31
CA THR A 10 -15.32 6.41 -14.10
C THR A 10 -15.04 7.12 -15.42
N GLN A 11 -15.96 6.96 -16.38
CA GLN A 11 -15.94 7.66 -17.66
C GLN A 11 -16.95 8.82 -17.71
N PRO A 12 -16.65 9.91 -18.44
CA PRO A 12 -15.39 10.20 -19.13
C PRO A 12 -14.24 10.41 -18.13
N HIS A 13 -13.05 9.91 -18.48
CA HIS A 13 -11.95 9.79 -17.53
C HIS A 13 -11.35 11.15 -17.11
N PHE A 14 -11.31 11.40 -15.80
CA PHE A 14 -10.86 12.68 -15.23
C PHE A 14 -9.44 13.09 -15.66
N TYR A 15 -8.48 12.16 -15.69
CA TYR A 15 -7.11 12.52 -16.09
C TYR A 15 -7.02 12.95 -17.55
N ASP A 16 -7.85 12.39 -18.42
CA ASP A 16 -7.79 12.69 -19.86
C ASP A 16 -8.36 14.10 -20.10
N ILE A 17 -9.48 14.40 -19.43
CA ILE A 17 -10.10 15.74 -19.44
C ILE A 17 -9.12 16.79 -18.90
N GLU A 18 -8.50 16.54 -17.75
CA GLU A 18 -7.57 17.50 -17.15
C GLU A 18 -6.29 17.66 -17.97
N TYR A 19 -5.79 16.59 -18.57
CA TYR A 19 -4.61 16.65 -19.43
C TYR A 19 -4.87 17.53 -20.66
N GLU A 20 -6.03 17.40 -21.31
CA GLU A 20 -6.41 18.27 -22.42
C GLU A 20 -6.62 19.72 -21.99
N LYS A 21 -7.37 19.96 -20.89
CA LYS A 21 -7.62 21.31 -20.37
C LYS A 21 -6.34 22.08 -20.03
N ARG A 22 -5.29 21.38 -19.63
CA ARG A 22 -3.98 21.96 -19.26
C ARG A 22 -3.01 22.06 -20.44
N GLY A 23 -3.50 21.92 -21.66
CA GLY A 23 -2.67 22.00 -22.87
C GLY A 23 -1.66 20.86 -22.97
N ARG A 24 -2.01 19.66 -22.49
CA ARG A 24 -1.18 18.44 -22.54
C ARG A 24 0.17 18.58 -21.82
N THR A 25 0.20 19.38 -20.76
CA THR A 25 1.38 19.54 -19.91
C THR A 25 1.49 18.41 -18.88
N SER A 26 2.72 18.02 -18.54
CA SER A 26 3.01 17.11 -17.43
C SER A 26 4.33 17.52 -16.77
N TYR A 27 4.48 17.23 -15.48
CA TYR A 27 5.65 17.67 -14.70
C TYR A 27 6.64 16.52 -14.43
N TRP A 28 6.11 15.32 -14.19
CA TRP A 28 6.92 14.14 -13.91
C TRP A 28 7.06 13.30 -15.17
N HIS A 29 8.30 13.15 -15.65
CA HIS A 29 8.62 12.46 -16.90
C HIS A 29 9.45 11.19 -16.71
N THR A 30 9.49 10.65 -15.49
CA THR A 30 10.29 9.46 -15.13
C THR A 30 10.10 8.29 -16.09
N TYR A 31 8.87 8.06 -16.57
CA TYR A 31 8.53 7.03 -17.56
C TYR A 31 8.00 7.63 -18.87
N GLY A 32 8.47 8.83 -19.22
CA GLY A 32 8.08 9.58 -20.41
C GLY A 32 6.90 10.56 -20.18
N PRO A 33 6.51 11.30 -21.24
CA PRO A 33 5.49 12.34 -21.14
C PRO A 33 4.11 11.80 -20.74
N ALA A 34 3.52 12.43 -19.72
CA ALA A 34 2.21 12.12 -19.18
C ALA A 34 2.02 10.65 -18.76
N TRP A 35 3.08 9.98 -18.31
CA TRP A 35 3.02 8.55 -17.99
C TRP A 35 1.96 8.21 -16.94
N MET A 36 1.77 9.03 -15.89
CA MET A 36 0.70 8.80 -14.89
C MET A 36 -0.71 9.00 -15.44
N VAL A 37 -0.87 9.77 -16.52
CA VAL A 37 -2.16 9.92 -17.20
C VAL A 37 -2.46 8.67 -18.03
N LYS A 38 -1.42 8.10 -18.67
CA LYS A 38 -1.51 6.93 -19.54
C LYS A 38 -1.61 5.63 -18.74
N ASP A 39 -0.76 5.45 -17.74
CA ASP A 39 -0.79 4.35 -16.78
C ASP A 39 -1.73 4.68 -15.62
N LYS A 40 -3.02 4.51 -15.89
CA LYS A 40 -4.08 4.74 -14.90
C LYS A 40 -4.07 3.67 -13.79
N ALA A 41 -3.41 2.54 -14.00
CA ALA A 41 -3.30 1.48 -12.99
C ALA A 41 -2.41 1.93 -11.83
N TYR A 42 -1.35 2.70 -12.10
CA TYR A 42 -0.46 3.29 -11.10
C TYR A 42 -1.19 3.96 -9.94
N SER A 43 -2.30 4.66 -10.22
CA SER A 43 -3.14 5.34 -9.22
C SER A 43 -4.51 4.68 -9.00
N GLN A 44 -4.66 3.39 -9.33
CA GLN A 44 -5.91 2.65 -9.13
C GLN A 44 -7.13 3.33 -9.80
N ALA A 45 -6.90 3.98 -10.95
CA ALA A 45 -7.90 4.76 -11.70
C ALA A 45 -8.19 4.17 -13.09
N HIS A 46 -7.69 2.97 -13.39
CA HIS A 46 -7.92 2.30 -14.67
C HIS A 46 -9.37 1.84 -14.86
N GLN A 47 -10.07 1.57 -13.75
CA GLN A 47 -11.50 1.21 -13.72
C GLN A 47 -12.09 1.56 -12.34
N PRO A 48 -13.43 1.63 -12.18
CA PRO A 48 -14.06 1.80 -10.88
C PRO A 48 -13.59 0.74 -9.88
N LEU A 49 -13.43 1.10 -8.60
CA LEU A 49 -12.93 0.18 -7.57
C LEU A 49 -13.79 -1.09 -7.41
N ALA A 50 -15.09 -0.98 -7.66
CA ALA A 50 -16.02 -2.10 -7.67
C ALA A 50 -15.66 -3.18 -8.70
N GLU A 51 -14.98 -2.79 -9.78
CA GLU A 51 -14.63 -3.65 -10.91
C GLU A 51 -13.18 -4.18 -10.80
N GLN A 52 -12.32 -3.53 -10.02
CA GLN A 52 -10.90 -3.89 -9.87
C GLN A 52 -10.72 -5.21 -9.16
N GLN A 53 -10.27 -6.29 -9.81
CA GLN A 53 -10.16 -7.62 -9.19
C GLN A 53 -8.89 -7.84 -8.37
N THR A 54 -7.79 -7.16 -8.70
CA THR A 54 -6.46 -7.41 -8.15
C THR A 54 -5.82 -6.14 -7.62
N ALA A 55 -4.91 -6.29 -6.66
CA ALA A 55 -4.08 -5.19 -6.17
C ALA A 55 -3.00 -4.89 -7.24
N ILE A 56 -3.09 -3.72 -7.87
CA ILE A 56 -2.15 -3.29 -8.92
C ILE A 56 -1.72 -1.83 -8.74
N GLY A 57 -0.66 -1.45 -9.45
CA GLY A 57 -0.10 -0.09 -9.40
C GLY A 57 0.67 0.16 -8.12
N HIS A 58 0.89 1.43 -7.80
CA HIS A 58 1.76 1.83 -6.70
C HIS A 58 1.25 1.31 -5.34
N ALA A 59 2.12 0.64 -4.59
CA ALA A 59 1.74 -0.09 -3.38
C ALA A 59 1.15 0.82 -2.30
N VAL A 60 1.82 1.93 -1.95
CA VAL A 60 1.32 2.92 -0.96
C VAL A 60 -0.03 3.53 -1.37
N ARG A 61 -0.19 3.91 -2.65
CA ARG A 61 -1.44 4.52 -3.14
C ARG A 61 -2.61 3.57 -2.95
N PHE A 62 -2.40 2.29 -3.30
CA PHE A 62 -3.40 1.24 -3.13
C PHE A 62 -3.80 1.10 -1.65
N VAL A 63 -2.86 0.87 -0.73
CA VAL A 63 -3.23 0.61 0.67
C VAL A 63 -3.84 1.83 1.37
N TYR A 64 -3.43 3.06 1.02
CA TYR A 64 -4.07 4.27 1.55
C TYR A 64 -5.49 4.45 1.01
N LEU A 65 -5.71 4.17 -0.28
CA LEU A 65 -7.02 4.19 -0.89
C LEU A 65 -7.95 3.16 -0.22
N MET A 66 -7.46 1.94 -0.03
CA MET A 66 -8.23 0.85 0.57
C MET A 66 -8.48 1.06 2.07
N ALA A 67 -7.55 1.65 2.81
CA ALA A 67 -7.80 2.08 4.20
C ALA A 67 -8.94 3.12 4.25
N GLY A 68 -8.95 4.09 3.32
CA GLY A 68 -10.03 5.06 3.20
C GLY A 68 -11.38 4.42 2.84
N MET A 69 -11.38 3.48 1.90
CA MET A 69 -12.57 2.76 1.45
C MET A 69 -13.16 1.86 2.54
N ALA A 70 -12.33 1.10 3.26
CA ALA A 70 -12.76 0.26 4.38
C ALA A 70 -13.35 1.11 5.52
N HIS A 71 -12.73 2.25 5.82
CA HIS A 71 -13.29 3.18 6.80
C HIS A 71 -14.65 3.73 6.35
N LEU A 72 -14.77 4.14 5.08
CA LEU A 72 -16.03 4.60 4.52
C LEU A 72 -17.11 3.52 4.59
N ALA A 73 -16.82 2.30 4.13
CA ALA A 73 -17.74 1.16 4.13
C ALA A 73 -18.29 0.87 5.54
N ARG A 74 -17.42 0.91 6.57
CA ARG A 74 -17.81 0.75 7.98
C ARG A 74 -18.76 1.85 8.46
N LEU A 75 -18.46 3.12 8.14
CA LEU A 75 -19.27 4.26 8.59
C LEU A 75 -20.62 4.34 7.88
N SER A 76 -20.64 4.06 6.57
CA SER A 76 -21.87 4.10 5.76
C SER A 76 -22.66 2.80 5.78
N LYS A 77 -22.12 1.72 6.38
CA LYS A 77 -22.69 0.36 6.35
C LYS A 77 -22.97 -0.11 4.92
N ASP A 78 -22.06 0.23 4.00
CA ASP A 78 -22.18 -0.09 2.59
C ASP A 78 -21.55 -1.47 2.34
N ASP A 79 -22.38 -2.50 2.19
CA ASP A 79 -21.90 -3.87 2.03
C ASP A 79 -21.16 -4.07 0.70
N ALA A 80 -21.57 -3.39 -0.38
CA ALA A 80 -20.89 -3.50 -1.66
C ALA A 80 -19.43 -3.03 -1.55
N LYS A 81 -19.19 -1.87 -0.93
CA LYS A 81 -17.82 -1.38 -0.68
C LYS A 81 -17.05 -2.27 0.30
N ARG A 82 -17.74 -2.91 1.25
CA ARG A 82 -17.13 -3.91 2.12
C ARG A 82 -16.65 -5.11 1.30
N GLN A 83 -17.46 -5.64 0.39
CA GLN A 83 -17.06 -6.76 -0.49
C GLN A 83 -15.86 -6.40 -1.37
N ASP A 84 -15.82 -5.18 -1.90
CA ASP A 84 -14.65 -4.70 -2.66
C ASP A 84 -13.37 -4.69 -1.81
N CYS A 85 -13.47 -4.23 -0.56
CA CYS A 85 -12.35 -4.26 0.38
C CYS A 85 -11.89 -5.69 0.68
N LEU A 86 -12.83 -6.62 0.92
CA LEU A 86 -12.52 -8.03 1.18
C LEU A 86 -11.83 -8.69 -0.01
N ARG A 87 -12.33 -8.45 -1.21
CA ARG A 87 -11.79 -9.01 -2.45
C ARG A 87 -10.36 -8.54 -2.72
N LEU A 88 -10.12 -7.22 -2.64
CA LEU A 88 -8.81 -6.62 -2.83
C LEU A 88 -7.83 -6.95 -1.68
N TRP A 89 -8.32 -7.03 -0.44
CA TRP A 89 -7.54 -7.54 0.69
C TRP A 89 -7.09 -8.97 0.43
N SER A 90 -8.01 -9.86 0.02
CA SER A 90 -7.72 -11.28 -0.21
C SER A 90 -6.68 -11.47 -1.31
N ASN A 91 -6.79 -10.74 -2.43
CA ASN A 91 -5.78 -10.80 -3.49
C ASN A 91 -4.39 -10.38 -2.98
N MET A 92 -4.29 -9.21 -2.35
CA MET A 92 -3.04 -8.70 -1.82
C MET A 92 -2.44 -9.64 -0.77
N ALA A 93 -3.20 -9.98 0.27
CA ALA A 93 -2.70 -10.72 1.43
C ALA A 93 -2.34 -12.18 1.13
N GLN A 94 -2.99 -12.81 0.14
CA GLN A 94 -2.74 -14.21 -0.19
C GLN A 94 -1.75 -14.41 -1.34
N ARG A 95 -1.61 -13.44 -2.24
CA ARG A 95 -0.87 -13.64 -3.50
C ARG A 95 0.27 -12.64 -3.72
N GLN A 96 0.24 -11.50 -3.05
CA GLN A 96 1.18 -10.39 -3.30
C GLN A 96 1.76 -9.80 -1.99
N LEU A 97 1.85 -10.61 -0.94
CA LEU A 97 2.39 -10.25 0.37
C LEU A 97 3.63 -11.08 0.67
N TYR A 98 4.76 -10.40 0.90
CA TYR A 98 6.00 -11.06 1.28
C TYR A 98 5.91 -11.63 2.70
N ILE A 99 6.76 -12.60 3.03
CA ILE A 99 6.81 -13.21 4.36
C ILE A 99 7.10 -12.19 5.48
N THR A 100 7.76 -11.08 5.14
CA THR A 100 8.05 -9.95 6.03
C THR A 100 6.89 -8.96 6.17
N GLY A 101 5.76 -9.19 5.50
CA GLY A 101 4.66 -8.22 5.44
C GLY A 101 4.95 -7.02 4.52
N GLY A 102 6.01 -7.09 3.71
CA GLY A 102 6.26 -6.14 2.62
C GLY A 102 5.30 -6.33 1.45
N ILE A 103 5.03 -5.25 0.71
CA ILE A 103 4.25 -5.24 -0.53
C ILE A 103 4.91 -4.32 -1.56
N GLY A 104 4.67 -4.58 -2.85
CA GLY A 104 5.36 -3.91 -3.95
C GLY A 104 6.59 -4.71 -4.39
N SER A 105 6.42 -5.51 -5.43
CA SER A 105 7.39 -6.48 -5.95
C SER A 105 8.38 -5.88 -6.94
N GLN A 106 8.10 -4.70 -7.49
CA GLN A 106 8.94 -4.06 -8.49
C GLN A 106 9.28 -2.61 -8.14
N SER A 107 10.50 -2.21 -8.50
CA SER A 107 10.97 -0.83 -8.37
C SER A 107 10.29 0.13 -9.34
N SER A 108 9.94 -0.36 -10.53
CA SER A 108 9.17 0.43 -11.49
C SER A 108 7.81 0.78 -10.91
N GLY A 109 7.57 2.08 -10.73
CA GLY A 109 6.34 2.61 -10.15
C GLY A 109 6.12 2.24 -8.67
N GLU A 110 7.11 1.66 -7.98
CA GLU A 110 7.00 1.27 -6.57
C GLU A 110 5.75 0.39 -6.34
N ALA A 111 5.55 -0.56 -7.26
CA ALA A 111 4.25 -1.11 -7.57
C ALA A 111 4.14 -2.61 -7.28
N PHE A 112 2.90 -3.05 -7.16
CA PHE A 112 2.53 -4.45 -7.36
C PHE A 112 2.85 -4.89 -8.80
N SER A 113 3.02 -6.19 -9.01
CA SER A 113 3.21 -6.79 -10.33
C SER A 113 2.03 -7.73 -10.66
N SER A 114 2.23 -9.05 -10.58
CA SER A 114 1.21 -10.07 -10.78
C SER A 114 1.10 -11.00 -9.56
N ASP A 115 0.04 -11.81 -9.53
CA ASP A 115 -0.14 -12.80 -8.48
C ASP A 115 1.06 -13.75 -8.39
N TYR A 116 1.57 -13.95 -7.18
CA TYR A 116 2.71 -14.82 -6.84
C TYR A 116 4.08 -14.38 -7.37
N ASP A 117 4.18 -13.23 -8.02
CA ASP A 117 5.46 -12.63 -8.40
C ASP A 117 6.11 -11.92 -7.21
N LEU A 118 6.91 -12.69 -6.45
CA LEU A 118 7.53 -12.28 -5.19
C LEU A 118 9.06 -12.50 -5.20
N PRO A 119 9.82 -11.84 -6.12
CA PRO A 119 11.27 -12.00 -6.19
C PRO A 119 11.96 -11.37 -4.97
N ASN A 120 12.89 -12.07 -4.32
CA ASN A 120 13.49 -11.61 -3.06
C ASN A 120 14.54 -10.49 -3.21
N ASP A 121 15.22 -10.46 -4.36
CA ASP A 121 16.38 -9.62 -4.67
C ASP A 121 16.00 -8.30 -5.36
N THR A 122 14.95 -8.33 -6.19
CA THR A 122 14.45 -7.18 -6.95
C THR A 122 13.23 -6.51 -6.33
N VAL A 123 12.67 -7.08 -5.25
CA VAL A 123 11.56 -6.51 -4.47
C VAL A 123 11.78 -5.04 -4.12
N TYR A 124 10.68 -4.28 -4.07
CA TYR A 124 10.69 -2.93 -3.55
C TYR A 124 10.35 -2.88 -2.04
N ALA A 125 9.26 -3.53 -1.63
CA ALA A 125 8.82 -3.67 -0.24
C ALA A 125 8.98 -2.36 0.56
N GLU A 126 8.37 -1.29 0.08
CA GLU A 126 8.57 0.04 0.65
C GLU A 126 8.14 0.09 2.13
N SER A 127 8.93 0.76 2.97
CA SER A 127 8.59 0.98 4.38
C SER A 127 7.22 1.67 4.54
N CYS A 128 6.90 2.68 3.72
CA CYS A 128 5.58 3.32 3.74
C CYS A 128 4.45 2.38 3.31
N ALA A 129 4.70 1.45 2.39
CA ALA A 129 3.67 0.54 1.92
C ALA A 129 3.29 -0.46 3.02
N SER A 130 4.27 -0.93 3.78
CA SER A 130 4.04 -1.77 4.96
C SER A 130 3.29 -1.03 6.08
N ILE A 131 3.58 0.26 6.28
CA ILE A 131 2.81 1.12 7.19
C ILE A 131 1.37 1.31 6.69
N GLY A 132 1.18 1.58 5.40
CA GLY A 132 -0.14 1.70 4.82
C GLY A 132 -0.94 0.39 4.87
N LEU A 133 -0.27 -0.75 4.75
CA LEU A 133 -0.85 -2.06 4.98
C LEU A 133 -1.35 -2.21 6.42
N MET A 134 -0.57 -1.78 7.43
CA MET A 134 -1.04 -1.75 8.83
C MET A 134 -2.28 -0.87 8.99
N MET A 135 -2.31 0.30 8.33
CA MET A 135 -3.48 1.19 8.34
C MET A 135 -4.71 0.52 7.71
N PHE A 136 -4.54 -0.16 6.58
CA PHE A 136 -5.62 -0.89 5.91
C PHE A 136 -6.12 -2.05 6.77
N ALA A 137 -5.20 -2.88 7.30
CA ALA A 137 -5.49 -3.98 8.21
C ALA A 137 -6.28 -3.51 9.43
N ARG A 138 -5.93 -2.35 10.00
CA ARG A 138 -6.66 -1.77 11.12
C ARG A 138 -8.11 -1.45 10.76
N ARG A 139 -8.36 -0.89 9.56
CA ARG A 139 -9.71 -0.60 9.10
C ARG A 139 -10.51 -1.85 8.76
N MET A 140 -9.86 -2.89 8.24
CA MET A 140 -10.47 -4.21 8.08
C MET A 140 -10.89 -4.79 9.43
N LEU A 141 -10.03 -4.75 10.44
CA LEU A 141 -10.30 -5.25 11.79
C LEU A 141 -11.43 -4.50 12.52
N GLU A 142 -11.54 -3.18 12.29
CA GLU A 142 -12.66 -2.36 12.78
C GLU A 142 -13.99 -2.68 12.06
N MET A 143 -13.91 -3.06 10.78
CA MET A 143 -15.06 -3.44 9.96
C MET A 143 -15.55 -4.86 10.33
N GLU A 144 -14.63 -5.81 10.50
CA GLU A 144 -14.88 -7.21 10.79
C GLU A 144 -13.77 -7.78 11.70
N ALA A 145 -14.16 -8.40 12.82
CA ALA A 145 -13.19 -9.00 13.74
C ALA A 145 -12.76 -10.38 13.24
N ASP A 146 -11.84 -10.37 12.28
CA ASP A 146 -11.14 -11.54 11.79
C ASP A 146 -9.66 -11.42 12.17
N SER A 147 -9.10 -12.44 12.83
CA SER A 147 -7.71 -12.41 13.31
C SER A 147 -6.70 -12.26 12.18
N ARG A 148 -7.03 -12.70 10.96
CA ARG A 148 -6.12 -12.63 9.81
C ARG A 148 -5.69 -11.20 9.49
N TYR A 149 -6.53 -10.21 9.79
CA TYR A 149 -6.16 -8.80 9.63
C TYR A 149 -5.11 -8.37 10.67
N ALA A 150 -5.25 -8.84 11.92
CA ALA A 150 -4.28 -8.60 12.97
C ALA A 150 -2.95 -9.33 12.70
N ASP A 151 -2.99 -10.56 12.19
CA ASP A 151 -1.79 -11.33 11.84
C ASP A 151 -0.96 -10.63 10.76
N VAL A 152 -1.60 -10.09 9.72
CA VAL A 152 -0.91 -9.32 8.67
C VAL A 152 -0.36 -8.00 9.22
N MET A 153 -1.11 -7.32 10.10
CA MET A 153 -0.65 -6.10 10.75
C MET A 153 0.58 -6.35 11.63
N GLU A 154 0.56 -7.40 12.44
CA GLU A 154 1.66 -7.83 13.29
C GLU A 154 2.89 -8.18 12.45
N ARG A 155 2.69 -8.98 11.38
CA ARG A 155 3.76 -9.35 10.44
C ARG A 155 4.43 -8.11 9.86
N ALA A 156 3.67 -7.14 9.35
CA ALA A 156 4.24 -5.91 8.79
C ALA A 156 4.99 -5.09 9.85
N LEU A 157 4.41 -4.94 11.04
CA LEU A 157 5.01 -4.19 12.15
C LEU A 157 6.37 -4.77 12.56
N TYR A 158 6.39 -6.04 12.96
CA TYR A 158 7.58 -6.65 13.57
C TYR A 158 8.68 -7.03 12.57
N ASN A 159 8.41 -6.93 11.27
CA ASN A 159 9.39 -7.23 10.22
C ASN A 159 9.72 -5.97 9.42
N THR A 160 8.98 -5.65 8.35
CA THR A 160 9.37 -4.58 7.42
C THR A 160 9.34 -3.19 8.06
N VAL A 161 8.37 -2.87 8.91
CA VAL A 161 8.26 -1.51 9.49
C VAL A 161 9.39 -1.23 10.49
N LEU A 162 9.63 -2.13 11.44
CA LEU A 162 10.75 -1.99 12.38
C LEU A 162 12.11 -2.19 11.68
N GLY A 163 12.19 -3.12 10.72
CA GLY A 163 13.37 -3.34 9.88
C GLY A 163 13.74 -2.12 9.04
N GLY A 164 12.77 -1.26 8.71
CA GLY A 164 12.96 -0.02 7.98
C GLY A 164 13.78 1.04 8.72
N MET A 165 14.09 0.88 10.01
CA MET A 165 14.84 1.85 10.81
C MET A 165 16.01 1.18 11.54
N ALA A 166 17.14 1.88 11.65
CA ALA A 166 18.26 1.45 12.47
C ALA A 166 17.92 1.57 13.96
N LEU A 167 18.58 0.77 14.79
CA LEU A 167 18.38 0.80 16.25
C LEU A 167 18.73 2.16 16.88
N ASP A 168 19.56 2.97 16.21
CA ASP A 168 19.89 4.33 16.63
C ASP A 168 18.81 5.37 16.30
N GLY A 169 17.78 4.99 15.52
CA GLY A 169 16.70 5.86 15.07
C GLY A 169 17.12 6.95 14.06
N LYS A 170 18.32 6.88 13.49
CA LYS A 170 18.91 7.95 12.63
C LYS A 170 19.10 7.54 11.17
N HIS A 171 18.96 6.26 10.87
CA HIS A 171 19.14 5.71 9.53
C HIS A 171 17.95 4.84 9.15
N PHE A 172 17.55 4.91 7.88
CA PHE A 172 16.32 4.31 7.38
C PHE A 172 16.55 3.55 6.07
N PHE A 173 15.71 2.54 5.83
CA PHE A 173 15.50 1.96 4.52
C PHE A 173 14.22 2.53 3.92
N TYR A 174 14.30 2.86 2.62
CA TYR A 174 13.13 3.08 1.78
C TYR A 174 12.64 1.73 1.25
N VAL A 175 13.56 0.97 0.66
CA VAL A 175 13.39 -0.37 0.07
C VAL A 175 13.88 -1.43 1.07
N ASN A 176 13.11 -2.51 1.26
CA ASN A 176 13.41 -3.58 2.22
C ASN A 176 13.56 -4.95 1.53
N PRO A 177 14.72 -5.24 0.91
CA PRO A 177 14.97 -6.49 0.18
C PRO A 177 15.02 -7.71 1.11
N LEU A 178 14.72 -8.89 0.57
CA LEU A 178 14.83 -10.18 1.26
C LEU A 178 16.14 -10.90 0.91
N GLU A 179 16.76 -10.55 -0.20
CA GLU A 179 18.08 -11.01 -0.62
C GLU A 179 18.95 -9.82 -1.07
N VAL A 180 20.19 -9.77 -0.59
CA VAL A 180 21.13 -8.70 -0.96
C VAL A 180 22.51 -9.29 -1.18
N HIS A 181 23.08 -9.04 -2.36
CA HIS A 181 24.47 -9.35 -2.66
C HIS A 181 25.26 -8.05 -2.92
N PRO A 182 25.91 -7.46 -1.90
CA PRO A 182 26.51 -6.12 -1.99
C PRO A 182 27.51 -5.94 -3.13
N ARG A 183 28.25 -7.01 -3.50
CA ARG A 183 29.21 -6.94 -4.61
C ARG A 183 28.53 -6.73 -5.96
N THR A 184 27.30 -7.22 -6.13
CA THR A 184 26.55 -7.13 -7.40
C THR A 184 25.90 -5.77 -7.59
N LEU A 185 25.51 -5.11 -6.50
CA LEU A 185 24.77 -3.83 -6.53
C LEU A 185 25.51 -2.71 -7.28
N ALA A 186 26.85 -2.73 -7.29
CA ALA A 186 27.64 -1.72 -7.97
C ALA A 186 27.70 -1.89 -9.51
N PHE A 187 27.33 -3.07 -10.02
CA PHE A 187 27.54 -3.43 -11.44
C PHE A 187 26.26 -3.80 -12.18
N ASN A 188 25.14 -4.02 -11.47
CA ASN A 188 23.87 -4.41 -12.08
C ASN A 188 22.75 -3.43 -11.74
N HIS A 189 22.32 -2.67 -12.75
CA HIS A 189 21.36 -1.59 -12.63
C HIS A 189 19.93 -2.03 -12.32
N ILE A 190 19.60 -3.33 -12.43
CA ILE A 190 18.29 -3.82 -11.97
C ILE A 190 18.11 -3.66 -10.46
N TYR A 191 19.21 -3.48 -9.71
CA TYR A 191 19.23 -3.31 -8.25
C TYR A 191 19.52 -1.88 -7.80
N ASP A 192 19.46 -0.88 -8.70
CA ASP A 192 19.82 0.51 -8.34
C ASP A 192 18.97 1.07 -7.17
N HIS A 193 17.75 0.57 -6.99
CA HIS A 193 16.87 0.91 -5.87
C HIS A 193 17.26 0.26 -4.55
N VAL A 194 18.01 -0.85 -4.58
CA VAL A 194 18.41 -1.61 -3.40
C VAL A 194 19.69 -1.01 -2.80
N LYS A 195 19.66 -0.74 -1.50
CA LYS A 195 20.84 -0.28 -0.75
C LYS A 195 21.19 -1.30 0.33
N PRO A 196 22.47 -1.70 0.47
CA PRO A 196 22.87 -2.73 1.42
C PRO A 196 22.90 -2.21 2.86
N VAL A 197 22.88 -0.88 3.03
CA VAL A 197 22.91 -0.20 4.32
C VAL A 197 21.86 0.90 4.36
N ARG A 198 21.32 1.15 5.55
CA ARG A 198 20.35 2.22 5.78
C ARG A 198 20.98 3.59 5.51
N GLN A 199 20.18 4.50 4.99
CA GLN A 199 20.60 5.87 4.64
C GLN A 199 20.07 6.87 5.67
N ARG A 200 20.77 7.99 5.85
CA ARG A 200 20.31 9.04 6.78
C ARG A 200 19.01 9.69 6.31
N TRP A 201 18.90 9.97 5.00
CA TRP A 201 17.78 10.69 4.41
C TRP A 201 17.64 10.39 2.92
N PHE A 202 16.53 10.83 2.33
CA PHE A 202 16.19 10.60 0.92
C PHE A 202 15.70 11.89 0.26
N GLY A 203 15.85 12.01 -1.06
CA GLY A 203 15.20 13.10 -1.82
C GLY A 203 13.68 13.05 -1.71
N CYS A 204 13.11 11.84 -1.70
CA CYS A 204 11.72 11.57 -1.32
C CYS A 204 11.69 11.02 0.12
N ALA A 205 11.55 11.90 1.12
CA ALA A 205 11.65 11.52 2.53
C ALA A 205 10.30 11.14 3.16
N CYS A 206 9.52 10.28 2.50
CA CYS A 206 8.25 9.78 3.06
C CYS A 206 8.50 8.82 4.24
N CYS A 207 9.50 7.95 4.16
CA CYS A 207 9.71 6.85 5.11
C CYS A 207 10.07 7.28 6.54
N PRO A 208 11.09 8.14 6.78
CA PRO A 208 11.51 8.49 8.14
C PRO A 208 10.39 9.05 9.04
N PRO A 209 9.63 10.10 8.63
CA PRO A 209 8.56 10.62 9.46
C PRO A 209 7.37 9.64 9.56
N ASN A 210 7.19 8.76 8.57
CA ASN A 210 6.10 7.77 8.58
C ASN A 210 6.34 6.68 9.63
N ILE A 211 7.57 6.15 9.71
CA ILE A 211 7.96 5.18 10.76
C ILE A 211 7.81 5.83 12.14
N ALA A 212 8.35 7.04 12.31
CA ALA A 212 8.26 7.76 13.59
C ALA A 212 6.80 7.93 14.06
N ARG A 213 5.89 8.32 13.14
CA ARG A 213 4.44 8.42 13.40
C ARG A 213 3.83 7.12 13.91
N VAL A 214 4.20 5.98 13.32
CA VAL A 214 3.62 4.68 13.71
C VAL A 214 4.10 4.30 15.11
N LEU A 215 5.40 4.47 15.38
CA LEU A 215 5.97 4.15 16.69
C LEU A 215 5.35 4.99 17.81
N THR A 216 5.17 6.29 17.59
CA THR A 216 4.54 7.18 18.58
C THR A 216 3.04 6.95 18.76
N SER A 217 2.38 6.31 17.78
CA SER A 217 0.94 6.00 17.83
C SER A 217 0.64 4.51 17.99
N LEU A 218 1.63 3.69 18.37
CA LEU A 218 1.51 2.23 18.38
C LEU A 218 0.35 1.74 19.28
N GLY A 219 0.06 2.45 20.37
CA GLY A 219 -1.07 2.14 21.25
C GLY A 219 -2.43 2.06 20.53
N HIS A 220 -2.62 2.78 19.42
CA HIS A 220 -3.83 2.74 18.62
C HIS A 220 -4.00 1.44 17.81
N TYR A 221 -2.94 0.65 17.65
CA TYR A 221 -2.94 -0.59 16.89
C TYR A 221 -3.10 -1.83 17.78
N ILE A 222 -2.96 -1.69 19.11
CA ILE A 222 -3.03 -2.82 20.07
C ILE A 222 -4.47 -3.30 20.28
N TYR A 223 -5.43 -2.38 20.43
CA TYR A 223 -6.81 -2.71 20.79
C TYR A 223 -7.82 -2.21 19.77
N THR A 224 -8.80 -3.05 19.40
CA THR A 224 -9.94 -2.66 18.55
C THR A 224 -11.21 -2.70 19.38
N VAL A 225 -11.76 -1.53 19.72
CA VAL A 225 -13.01 -1.43 20.47
C VAL A 225 -14.19 -1.74 19.56
N ARG A 226 -15.02 -2.71 19.94
CA ARG A 226 -16.29 -3.03 19.27
C ARG A 226 -17.43 -2.97 20.28
N ARG A 227 -18.57 -2.41 19.87
CA ARG A 227 -19.80 -2.51 20.67
C ARG A 227 -20.32 -3.95 20.55
N MET A 228 -20.50 -4.63 21.68
CA MET A 228 -21.19 -5.93 21.71
C MET A 228 -22.58 -5.77 21.08
N ARG A 229 -22.88 -6.56 20.06
CA ARG A 229 -24.25 -6.80 19.60
C ARG A 229 -24.69 -8.13 20.21
N PHE A 230 -25.56 -8.08 21.21
CA PHE A 230 -26.31 -9.25 21.63
C PHE A 230 -27.41 -9.49 20.59
N SER A 231 -27.27 -10.56 19.83
CA SER A 231 -28.38 -11.11 19.03
C SER A 231 -29.17 -12.00 19.97
N LEU A 232 -30.34 -11.53 20.43
CA LEU A 232 -31.31 -12.41 21.07
C LEU A 232 -31.74 -13.43 20.01
N ILE A 233 -31.34 -14.69 20.20
CA ILE A 233 -31.91 -15.82 19.46
C ILE A 233 -33.29 -16.02 20.07
N SER A 234 -34.32 -15.46 19.42
CA SER A 234 -35.70 -15.82 19.71
C SER A 234 -35.91 -17.26 19.23
N THR A 235 -36.06 -18.19 20.17
CA THR A 235 -36.63 -19.53 19.96
C THR A 235 -38.10 -19.45 19.61
#